data_AF-A0A2V9QGI3-F1
#
_entry.id   AF-A0A2V9QGI3-F1
#
_cell.length_a   1.000
_cell.length_b   1.000
_cell.length_c   1.000
_cell.angle_alpha   90.00
_cell.angle_beta   90.00
_cell.angle_gamma   90.00
#
_symmetry.space_group_name_H-M   'P 1'
#
loop_
_entity.id
_entity.type
_entity.pdbx_description
1 polymer ?
#
loop_
_entity_poly.entity_id
_entity_poly.type
_entity_poly.pdbx_seq_one_letter_code
_entity_poly.pdbx_strand_id
1 'polypeptide(L)'
;DDIAITFVEQMYPFPEAEIAAELQKHANAREIVWVQEEPANMGALNYMLPRLRHLAGERPVMSVKRSASPSPATGSAKAHDVEQKALLSLALTSNGH
;
A
#
# COMPACT_ATOMS: atom_id res chain seq x y z
N ASP A 1 11.93 -15.97 1.59
CA ASP A 1 12.18 -14.60 1.12
C ASP A 1 11.06 -14.21 0.17
N ASP A 2 9.95 -13.69 0.73
CA ASP A 2 8.61 -13.86 0.11
C ASP A 2 7.90 -12.52 -0.21
N ILE A 3 8.59 -11.38 -0.10
CA ILE A 3 7.98 -10.04 -0.29
C ILE A 3 8.87 -9.18 -1.19
N ALA A 4 8.29 -8.67 -2.28
CA ALA A 4 8.90 -7.64 -3.13
C ALA A 4 8.32 -6.26 -2.78
N ILE A 5 9.20 -5.25 -2.61
CA ILE A 5 8.80 -3.87 -2.33
C ILE A 5 9.07 -3.02 -3.57
N THR A 6 8.04 -2.31 -4.02
CA THR A 6 8.12 -1.37 -5.15
C THR A 6 7.65 0.00 -4.69
N PHE A 7 8.44 1.03 -4.99
CA PHE A 7 8.06 2.43 -4.76
C PHE A 7 7.39 3.00 -6.01
N VAL A 8 6.30 3.73 -5.83
CA VAL A 8 5.63 4.46 -6.92
C VAL A 8 6.02 5.93 -6.82
N GLU A 9 6.98 6.34 -7.65
CA GLU A 9 7.53 7.70 -7.62
C GLU A 9 6.63 8.74 -8.30
N GLN A 10 5.84 8.31 -9.30
CA GLN A 10 4.86 9.14 -9.98
C GLN A 10 3.48 8.49 -9.91
N MET A 11 2.49 9.20 -9.39
CA MET A 11 1.10 8.71 -9.37
C MET A 11 0.19 9.45 -10.36
N TYR A 12 0.58 10.66 -10.77
CA TYR A 12 -0.17 11.47 -11.72
C TYR A 12 0.74 12.07 -12.80
N PRO A 13 0.40 11.94 -14.10
CA PRO A 13 -0.67 11.07 -14.62
C PRO A 13 -0.41 9.60 -14.25
N PHE A 14 -1.48 8.78 -14.18
CA PHE A 14 -1.36 7.39 -13.74
C PHE A 14 -0.42 6.59 -14.66
N PRO A 15 0.70 6.04 -14.16
CA PRO A 15 1.68 5.34 -14.99
C PRO A 15 1.28 3.87 -15.19
N GLU A 16 0.19 3.64 -15.91
CA GLU A 16 -0.43 2.32 -16.06
C GLU A 16 0.55 1.27 -16.62
N ALA A 17 1.29 1.63 -17.67
CA ALA A 17 2.22 0.71 -18.34
C ALA A 17 3.38 0.28 -17.43
N GLU A 18 3.93 1.22 -16.63
CA GLU A 18 5.05 0.94 -15.72
C GLU A 18 4.61 0.05 -14.56
N ILE A 19 3.44 0.34 -13.97
CA ILE A 19 2.88 -0.47 -12.88
C ILE A 19 2.53 -1.86 -13.40
N ALA A 20 1.89 -1.98 -14.57
CA ALA A 20 1.57 -3.27 -15.16
C ALA A 20 2.82 -4.11 -15.42
N ALA A 21 3.88 -3.50 -15.97
CA ALA A 21 5.15 -4.17 -16.21
C ALA A 21 5.81 -4.65 -14.90
N GLU A 22 5.78 -3.85 -13.84
CA GLU A 22 6.31 -4.26 -12.54
C GLU A 22 5.50 -5.40 -11.92
N LEU A 23 4.16 -5.34 -11.98
CA LEU A 23 3.29 -6.41 -11.50
C LEU A 23 3.46 -7.73 -12.27
N GLN A 24 3.93 -7.68 -13.52
CA GLN A 24 4.25 -8.87 -14.31
C GLN A 24 5.56 -9.53 -13.90
N LYS A 25 6.56 -8.76 -13.44
CA LYS A 25 7.81 -9.33 -12.90
C LYS A 25 7.54 -10.24 -11.70
N HIS A 26 6.45 -9.98 -10.97
CA HIS A 26 5.99 -10.73 -9.81
C HIS A 26 4.63 -11.42 -10.07
N ALA A 27 4.44 -12.01 -11.26
CA ALA A 27 3.18 -12.63 -11.65
C ALA A 27 2.73 -13.79 -10.73
N ASN A 28 3.67 -14.42 -10.01
CA ASN A 28 3.43 -15.47 -9.03
C ASN A 28 3.10 -14.94 -7.62
N ALA A 29 3.10 -13.62 -7.40
CA ALA A 29 2.73 -13.03 -6.12
C ALA A 29 1.27 -13.38 -5.78
N ARG A 30 1.05 -13.82 -4.53
CA ARG A 30 -0.28 -14.25 -4.04
C ARG A 30 -1.23 -13.08 -3.85
N GLU A 31 -0.71 -11.91 -3.51
CA GLU A 31 -1.47 -10.70 -3.28
C GLU A 31 -0.63 -9.45 -3.58
N ILE A 32 -1.31 -8.32 -3.74
CA ILE A 32 -0.70 -7.00 -3.87
C ILE A 32 -1.16 -6.16 -2.67
N VAL A 33 -0.22 -5.52 -1.98
CA VAL A 33 -0.53 -4.67 -0.82
C VAL A 33 -0.09 -3.25 -1.10
N TRP A 34 -1.04 -2.31 -1.14
CA TRP A 34 -0.72 -0.88 -1.14
C TRP A 34 -0.42 -0.42 0.29
N VAL A 35 0.78 0.10 0.53
CA VAL A 35 1.22 0.56 1.86
C VAL A 35 1.39 2.07 1.81
N GLN A 36 0.81 2.80 2.78
CA GLN A 36 1.02 4.24 2.93
C GLN A 36 1.00 4.63 4.41
N GLU A 37 1.74 5.67 4.79
CA GLU A 37 1.71 6.16 6.17
C GLU A 37 0.47 7.01 6.48
N GLU A 38 -0.13 7.62 5.46
CA GLU A 38 -1.26 8.50 5.62
C GLU A 38 -2.51 7.74 6.10
N PRO A 39 -3.41 8.40 6.85
CA PRO A 39 -4.71 7.87 7.22
C PRO A 39 -5.51 7.34 6.02
N ALA A 40 -6.41 6.37 6.25
CA ALA A 40 -7.23 5.76 5.19
C ALA A 40 -8.11 6.76 4.39
N ASN A 41 -8.45 7.92 4.97
CA ASN A 41 -9.18 9.00 4.31
C ASN A 41 -8.26 10.04 3.65
N MET A 42 -6.96 9.79 3.59
CA MET A 42 -5.92 10.70 3.09
C MET A 42 -4.94 9.96 2.17
N GLY A 43 -3.98 10.71 1.63
CA GLY A 43 -2.93 10.18 0.76
C GLY A 43 -3.49 9.68 -0.57
N ALA A 44 -2.80 8.73 -1.16
CA ALA A 44 -3.09 8.25 -2.50
C ALA A 44 -4.02 7.03 -2.54
N LEU A 45 -4.40 6.46 -1.39
CA LEU A 45 -5.17 5.21 -1.29
C LEU A 45 -6.38 5.18 -2.24
N ASN A 46 -7.24 6.20 -2.17
CA ASN A 46 -8.48 6.27 -2.97
C ASN A 46 -8.21 6.45 -4.47
N TYR A 47 -7.04 6.96 -4.84
CA TYR A 47 -6.63 7.09 -6.23
C TYR A 47 -5.97 5.79 -6.74
N MET A 48 -5.08 5.19 -5.96
CA MET A 48 -4.27 4.03 -6.38
C MET A 48 -5.03 2.70 -6.29
N LEU A 49 -5.73 2.46 -5.18
CA LEU A 49 -6.35 1.16 -4.92
C LEU A 49 -7.32 0.66 -6.02
N PRO A 50 -8.25 1.46 -6.56
CA PRO A 50 -9.12 0.99 -7.64
C PRO A 50 -8.35 0.67 -8.93
N ARG A 51 -7.27 1.42 -9.22
CA ARG A 51 -6.44 1.21 -10.41
C ARG A 51 -5.55 -0.02 -10.27
N LEU A 52 -5.00 -0.26 -9.09
CA LEU A 52 -4.28 -1.49 -8.79
C LEU A 52 -5.19 -2.71 -8.90
N ARG A 53 -6.44 -2.65 -8.41
CA ARG A 53 -7.43 -3.72 -8.60
C ARG A 53 -7.70 -4.01 -10.07
N HIS A 54 -7.80 -2.97 -10.90
CA HIS A 54 -7.96 -3.15 -12.34
C HIS A 54 -6.79 -3.90 -12.98
N LEU A 55 -5.55 -3.54 -12.62
CA LEU A 55 -4.33 -4.18 -13.14
C LEU A 55 -4.00 -5.55 -12.52
N ALA A 56 -4.54 -5.84 -11.34
CA ALA A 56 -4.26 -7.07 -10.61
C ALA A 56 -4.94 -8.31 -11.21
N GLY A 57 -6.03 -8.13 -11.97
CA GLY A 57 -6.89 -9.22 -12.41
C GLY A 57 -7.57 -9.88 -11.20
N GLU A 58 -7.46 -11.21 -11.11
CA GLU A 58 -8.02 -11.99 -10.00
C GLU A 58 -7.17 -11.94 -8.71
N ARG A 59 -5.97 -11.35 -8.75
CA ARG A 59 -5.10 -11.27 -7.58
C ARG A 59 -5.72 -10.36 -6.51
N PRO A 60 -5.80 -10.79 -5.24
CA PRO A 60 -6.22 -9.94 -4.13
C PRO A 60 -5.39 -8.66 -4.06
N VAL A 61 -6.07 -7.52 -3.89
CA VAL A 61 -5.44 -6.22 -3.62
C VAL A 61 -5.90 -5.70 -2.27
N MET A 62 -4.94 -5.58 -1.36
CA MET A 62 -5.13 -5.15 0.02
C MET A 62 -4.47 -3.80 0.26
N SER A 63 -4.66 -3.25 1.46
CA SER A 63 -3.99 -2.01 1.84
C SER A 63 -3.64 -1.95 3.32
N VAL A 64 -2.46 -1.42 3.61
CA VAL A 64 -1.97 -1.10 4.95
C VAL A 64 -1.78 0.42 5.05
N LYS A 65 -2.37 1.01 6.08
CA LYS A 65 -2.54 2.45 6.26
C LYS A 65 -2.88 2.76 7.71
N ARG A 66 -2.68 4.00 8.15
CA ARG A 66 -3.16 4.45 9.46
C ARG A 66 -4.69 4.52 9.48
N SER A 67 -5.27 4.39 10.67
CA SER A 67 -6.72 4.60 10.88
C SER A 67 -7.13 6.00 10.40
N ALA A 68 -8.36 6.12 9.89
CA ALA A 68 -8.88 7.40 9.43
C ALA A 68 -8.81 8.45 10.55
N SER A 69 -8.39 9.66 10.21
CA SER A 69 -8.18 10.76 11.15
C SER A 69 -8.57 12.09 10.51
N PRO A 70 -9.12 13.04 11.28
CA PRO A 70 -9.35 14.40 10.81
C PRO A 70 -8.05 15.21 10.71
N SER A 71 -6.97 14.81 11.42
CA SER A 71 -5.65 15.44 11.31
C SER A 71 -4.68 14.57 10.49
N PRO A 72 -3.75 15.19 9.73
CA PRO A 72 -2.74 14.46 8.96
C PRO A 72 -1.79 13.60 9.80
N ALA A 73 -1.54 14.01 11.05
CA ALA A 73 -0.67 13.31 11.99
C ALA A 73 -1.19 13.45 13.43
N THR A 74 -0.83 12.49 14.28
CA THR A 74 -1.01 12.60 15.73
C THR A 74 -0.08 13.68 16.27
N GLY A 75 -0.56 14.55 17.17
CA GLY A 75 0.28 15.56 17.82
C GLY A 75 1.32 15.03 18.82
N SER A 76 1.43 13.71 18.99
CA SER A 76 2.35 13.05 19.93
C SER A 76 3.36 12.19 19.17
N ALA A 77 4.66 12.48 19.36
CA ALA A 77 5.75 11.69 18.76
C ALA A 77 5.72 10.21 19.21
N LYS A 78 5.37 9.96 20.47
CA LYS A 78 5.25 8.59 20.99
C LYS A 78 4.13 7.80 20.31
N ALA A 79 2.99 8.45 20.02
CA ALA A 79 1.89 7.80 19.31
C ALA A 79 2.30 7.48 17.87
N HIS A 80 2.97 8.42 17.20
CA HIS A 80 3.51 8.24 15.86
C HIS A 80 4.47 7.04 15.77
N ASP A 81 5.42 6.90 16.70
CA ASP A 81 6.36 5.77 16.71
C ASP A 81 5.66 4.41 16.85
N VAL A 82 4.59 4.35 17.65
CA VAL A 82 3.80 3.13 17.85
C VAL A 82 3.03 2.80 16.58
N GLU A 83 2.37 3.78 15.96
CA GLU A 83 1.64 3.61 14.71
C GLU A 83 2.56 3.18 13.57
N GLN A 84 3.77 3.74 13.49
CA GLN A 84 4.75 3.38 12.47
C GLN A 84 5.21 1.94 12.60
N LYS A 85 5.51 1.48 13.82
CA LYS A 85 5.89 0.09 14.06
C LYS A 85 4.76 -0.87 13.70
N ALA A 86 3.54 -0.56 14.12
CA ALA A 86 2.36 -1.37 13.79
C ALA A 86 2.14 -1.45 12.27
N LEU A 87 2.33 -0.33 11.56
CA LEU A 87 2.20 -0.26 10.11
C LEU A 87 3.22 -1.15 9.39
N LEU A 88 4.50 -1.06 9.78
CA LEU A 88 5.56 -1.89 9.19
C LEU A 88 5.34 -3.38 9.47
N SER A 89 4.92 -3.72 10.70
CA SER A 89 4.57 -5.10 11.04
C SER A 89 3.42 -5.62 10.18
N LEU A 90 2.36 -4.84 9.98
CA LEU A 90 1.23 -5.23 9.13
C LEU A 90 1.62 -5.33 7.65
N ALA A 91 2.50 -4.46 7.15
CA ALA A 91 2.95 -4.47 5.76
C ALA A 91 3.85 -5.68 5.44
N LEU A 92 4.64 -6.15 6.41
CA LEU A 92 5.65 -7.20 6.20
C LEU A 92 5.23 -8.57 6.75
N THR A 93 4.10 -8.66 7.45
CA THR A 93 3.57 -9.95 7.88
C THR A 93 2.76 -10.54 6.74
N SER A 94 3.27 -11.64 6.16
CA SER A 94 2.52 -12.45 5.21
C SER A 94 1.22 -12.89 5.86
N ASN A 95 0.08 -12.41 5.34
CA ASN A 95 -1.23 -12.99 5.68
C ASN A 95 -1.33 -14.34 4.96
N GLY A 96 -0.59 -15.32 5.48
CA GLY A 96 -0.77 -16.72 5.14
C GLY A 96 -2.13 -17.17 5.65
N HIS A 97 -3.14 -17.05 4.79
CA HIS A 97 -4.26 -17.97 4.79
C HIS A 97 -3.94 -19.13 3.84
#